data_AF-A0A920SZW4-F1
#
_entry.id   AF-A0A920SZW4-F1
#
_cell.length_a   1.000
_cell.length_b   1.000
_cell.length_c   1.000
_cell.angle_alpha   90.00
_cell.angle_beta   90.00
_cell.angle_gamma   90.00
#
_symmetry.space_group_name_H-M   'P 1'
#
loop_
_entity.id
_entity.type
_entity.pdbx_description
1 polymer ?
#
loop_
_entity_poly.entity_id
_entity_poly.type
_entity_poly.pdbx_seq_one_letter_code
_entity_poly.pdbx_strand_id
1 'polypeptide(L)'
;MAGKYGAGVLSIGATATAGLQALPRQWSFAEESALKHNNIVDRKNWRILMSWHIAETREKAREQAGDGLMRHNNEYTVKTLRGGEGSIFKTADEAVDETAFSEQSVAVIGTPDDLVAKIREMVAITGGFGCVIGFAHDWANREDTRRSWDMVARYVIPEVNGLLDDYRESHKFVTEDRAYWERHNEAVMNKIQENKRASEVLEAEGWEGEKSPETTMTQ
;
A
#
# COMPACT_ATOMS: atom_id res chain seq x y z
N MET A 1 5.78 1.42 -31.45
CA MET A 1 7.24 1.37 -31.16
C MET A 1 7.56 0.29 -30.14
N ALA A 2 7.06 0.38 -28.90
CA ALA A 2 7.35 -0.61 -27.85
C ALA A 2 7.06 -2.07 -28.29
N GLY A 3 5.86 -2.36 -28.79
CA GLY A 3 5.52 -3.70 -29.30
C GLY A 3 6.39 -4.17 -30.47
N LYS A 4 6.78 -3.28 -31.38
CA LYS A 4 7.67 -3.59 -32.51
C LYS A 4 9.05 -4.08 -32.07
N TYR A 5 9.57 -3.60 -30.93
CA TYR A 5 10.92 -3.91 -30.45
C TYR A 5 10.95 -4.72 -29.15
N GLY A 6 9.79 -5.20 -28.66
CA GLY A 6 9.70 -5.91 -27.38
C GLY A 6 10.12 -5.06 -26.16
N ALA A 7 10.08 -3.73 -26.27
CA ALA A 7 10.46 -2.84 -25.19
C ALA A 7 9.33 -2.66 -24.16
N GLY A 8 9.67 -2.26 -22.94
CA GLY A 8 8.70 -1.90 -21.90
C GLY A 8 7.88 -0.66 -22.26
N VAL A 9 6.72 -0.53 -21.63
CA VAL A 9 5.80 0.62 -21.82
C VAL A 9 5.84 1.49 -20.57
N LEU A 10 5.99 2.80 -20.74
CA LEU A 10 5.84 3.79 -19.67
C LEU A 10 4.65 4.69 -19.98
N SER A 11 3.61 4.60 -19.16
CA SER A 11 2.44 5.47 -19.25
C SER A 11 2.64 6.70 -18.36
N ILE A 12 2.99 7.83 -18.97
CA ILE A 12 3.23 9.13 -18.30
C ILE A 12 1.92 9.92 -18.19
N GLY A 13 1.04 9.82 -19.19
CA GLY A 13 -0.18 10.61 -19.31
C GLY A 13 -1.31 10.20 -18.38
N ALA A 14 -1.05 9.41 -17.33
CA ALA A 14 -2.08 9.03 -16.37
C ALA A 14 -2.59 10.21 -15.54
N THR A 15 -1.94 11.39 -15.58
CA THR A 15 -2.22 12.58 -14.77
C THR A 15 -3.60 13.25 -14.96
N ALA A 16 -4.51 12.67 -15.76
CA ALA A 16 -5.91 13.09 -15.93
C ALA A 16 -6.80 11.87 -16.28
N THR A 17 -8.12 11.93 -16.06
CA THR A 17 -9.08 10.81 -16.33
C THR A 17 -9.00 10.27 -17.75
N ALA A 18 -8.86 11.17 -18.72
CA ALA A 18 -8.73 10.78 -20.12
C ALA A 18 -7.48 9.91 -20.32
N GLY A 19 -6.45 10.14 -19.51
CA GLY A 19 -5.25 9.32 -19.39
C GLY A 19 -5.51 7.96 -18.74
N LEU A 20 -6.23 7.93 -17.61
CA LEU A 20 -6.62 6.71 -16.88
C LEU A 20 -7.42 5.72 -17.73
N GLN A 21 -8.52 6.20 -18.32
CA GLN A 21 -9.37 5.40 -19.20
C GLN A 21 -8.63 5.03 -20.50
N ALA A 22 -7.60 5.79 -20.86
CA ALA A 22 -6.71 5.45 -21.95
C ALA A 22 -5.63 4.42 -21.56
N LEU A 23 -5.40 4.06 -20.29
CA LEU A 23 -4.35 3.10 -19.93
C LEU A 23 -4.57 1.71 -20.54
N PRO A 24 -5.77 1.09 -20.45
CA PRO A 24 -6.02 -0.18 -21.14
C PRO A 24 -5.85 -0.05 -22.67
N ARG A 25 -6.25 1.10 -23.24
CA ARG A 25 -6.12 1.39 -24.67
C ARG A 25 -4.66 1.61 -25.10
N GLN A 26 -3.85 2.26 -24.28
CA GLN A 26 -2.42 2.44 -24.52
C GLN A 26 -1.71 1.08 -24.52
N TRP A 27 -2.09 0.19 -23.60
CA TRP A 27 -1.59 -1.17 -23.57
C TRP A 27 -2.03 -1.97 -24.80
N SER A 28 -3.29 -1.87 -25.22
CA SER A 28 -3.78 -2.59 -26.41
C SER A 28 -3.03 -2.20 -27.68
N PHE A 29 -2.63 -0.94 -27.83
CA PHE A 29 -1.77 -0.52 -28.95
C PHE A 29 -0.37 -1.15 -28.91
N ALA A 30 0.17 -1.41 -27.72
CA ALA A 30 1.43 -2.12 -27.57
C ALA A 30 1.27 -3.60 -27.97
N GLU A 31 0.18 -4.26 -27.55
CA GLU A 31 -0.15 -5.64 -27.92
C GLU A 31 -0.36 -5.78 -29.43
N GLU A 32 -1.17 -4.92 -30.04
CA GLU A 32 -1.40 -4.90 -31.49
C GLU A 32 -0.09 -4.69 -32.27
N SER A 33 0.75 -3.76 -31.81
CA SER A 33 2.05 -3.52 -32.43
C SER A 33 2.99 -4.72 -32.25
N ALA A 34 2.90 -5.45 -31.14
CA ALA A 34 3.74 -6.64 -30.89
C ALA A 34 3.33 -7.79 -31.81
N LEU A 35 2.03 -8.07 -31.89
CA LEU A 35 1.46 -9.10 -32.77
C LEU A 35 1.86 -8.87 -34.24
N LYS A 36 1.75 -7.63 -34.72
CA LYS A 36 2.15 -7.25 -36.10
C LYS A 36 3.64 -7.50 -36.40
N HIS A 37 4.48 -7.64 -35.39
CA HIS A 37 5.93 -7.82 -35.52
C HIS A 37 6.44 -9.13 -34.91
N ASN A 38 5.56 -10.11 -34.69
CA ASN A 38 5.89 -11.41 -34.07
C ASN A 38 6.59 -11.31 -32.71
N ASN A 39 6.23 -10.29 -31.92
CA ASN A 39 6.68 -10.10 -30.55
C ASN A 39 5.54 -10.29 -29.55
N ILE A 40 5.91 -10.46 -28.28
CA ILE A 40 4.99 -10.50 -27.15
C ILE A 40 5.43 -9.45 -26.14
N VAL A 41 4.49 -8.62 -25.67
CA VAL A 41 4.72 -7.67 -24.58
C VAL A 41 4.28 -8.29 -23.26
N ASP A 42 5.07 -8.08 -22.20
CA ASP A 42 4.78 -8.59 -20.85
C ASP A 42 4.26 -7.45 -19.97
N ARG A 43 3.13 -7.68 -19.28
CA ARG A 43 2.58 -6.73 -18.30
C ARG A 43 3.57 -6.38 -17.20
N LYS A 44 4.48 -7.29 -16.85
CA LYS A 44 5.59 -7.04 -15.91
C LYS A 44 6.54 -5.93 -16.38
N ASN A 45 6.53 -5.58 -17.66
CA ASN A 45 7.32 -4.50 -18.25
C ASN A 45 6.51 -3.23 -18.50
N TRP A 46 5.25 -3.18 -18.04
CA TRP A 46 4.47 -1.96 -18.02
C TRP A 46 4.73 -1.17 -16.73
N ARG A 47 4.98 0.12 -16.89
CA ARG A 47 5.23 1.08 -15.82
C ARG A 47 4.19 2.19 -15.90
N ILE A 48 3.61 2.54 -14.77
CA ILE A 48 2.63 3.62 -14.66
C ILE A 48 3.19 4.70 -13.75
N LEU A 49 3.19 5.93 -14.22
CA LEU A 49 3.62 7.08 -13.43
C LEU A 49 2.45 7.58 -12.58
N MET A 50 2.70 7.80 -11.29
CA MET A 50 1.77 8.41 -10.35
C MET A 50 2.48 9.53 -9.58
N SER A 51 1.72 10.52 -9.14
CA SER A 51 2.20 11.60 -8.27
C SER A 51 1.55 11.45 -6.90
N TRP A 52 2.28 11.66 -5.82
CA TRP A 52 1.69 11.61 -4.49
C TRP A 52 2.47 12.40 -3.45
N HIS A 53 1.74 12.86 -2.44
CA HIS A 53 2.31 13.27 -1.17
C HIS A 53 1.47 12.68 -0.04
N ILE A 54 2.08 11.82 0.78
CA ILE A 54 1.39 11.19 1.91
C ILE A 54 1.96 11.66 3.24
N ALA A 55 1.09 11.71 4.26
CA ALA A 55 1.41 12.05 5.63
C ALA A 55 0.62 11.16 6.61
N GLU A 56 0.83 11.34 7.91
CA GLU A 56 0.11 10.61 8.96
C GLU A 56 -1.40 10.85 8.91
N THR A 57 -1.82 12.04 8.48
CA THR A 57 -3.23 12.40 8.30
C THR A 57 -3.42 13.12 6.97
N ARG A 58 -4.66 13.10 6.46
CA ARG A 58 -5.00 13.81 5.22
C ARG A 58 -4.75 15.31 5.37
N GLU A 59 -5.12 15.90 6.51
CA GLU A 59 -4.94 17.32 6.80
C GLU A 59 -3.47 17.72 6.74
N LYS A 60 -2.58 16.89 7.32
CA LYS A 60 -1.13 17.14 7.27
C LYS A 60 -0.58 17.05 5.85
N ALA A 61 -1.04 16.07 5.06
CA ALA A 61 -0.64 15.94 3.66
C ALA A 61 -1.05 17.16 2.84
N ARG A 62 -2.27 17.68 3.06
CA ARG A 62 -2.77 18.91 2.42
C ARG A 62 -1.95 20.13 2.80
N GLU A 63 -1.68 20.32 4.09
CA GLU A 63 -0.86 21.41 4.62
C GLU A 63 0.54 21.42 3.99
N GLN A 64 1.17 20.25 3.90
CA GLN A 64 2.54 20.12 3.40
C GLN A 64 2.65 20.31 1.88
N ALA A 65 1.67 19.83 1.11
CA ALA A 65 1.76 19.77 -0.35
C ALA A 65 1.03 20.90 -1.08
N GLY A 66 -0.02 21.49 -0.48
CA GLY A 66 -0.98 22.33 -1.20
C GLY A 66 -0.36 23.58 -1.81
N ASP A 67 0.45 24.31 -1.05
CA ASP A 67 1.12 25.53 -1.51
C ASP A 67 2.10 25.25 -2.66
N GLY A 68 2.92 24.20 -2.53
CA GLY A 68 3.88 23.83 -3.56
C GLY A 68 3.19 23.28 -4.81
N LEU A 69 2.12 22.50 -4.66
CA LEU A 69 1.27 22.05 -5.76
C LEU A 69 0.66 23.23 -6.53
N MET A 70 0.08 24.20 -5.83
CA MET A 70 -0.51 25.39 -6.44
C MET A 70 0.54 26.16 -7.27
N ARG A 71 1.72 26.41 -6.70
CA ARG A 71 2.82 27.07 -7.44
C ARG A 71 3.29 26.23 -8.62
N HIS A 72 3.47 24.92 -8.42
CA HIS A 72 3.91 24.01 -9.48
C HIS A 72 2.91 23.97 -10.66
N ASN A 73 1.61 23.98 -10.38
CA ASN A 73 0.60 24.08 -11.44
C ASN A 73 0.67 25.45 -12.13
N ASN A 74 0.54 26.53 -11.37
CA ASN A 74 0.33 27.87 -11.93
C ASN A 74 1.58 28.37 -12.67
N GLU A 75 2.76 28.21 -12.08
CA GLU A 75 4.01 28.80 -12.59
C GLU A 75 4.73 27.87 -13.57
N TYR A 76 4.79 26.58 -13.28
CA TYR A 76 5.50 25.62 -14.12
C TYR A 76 4.57 24.99 -15.18
N THR A 77 3.48 24.36 -14.76
CA THR A 77 2.62 23.63 -15.69
C THR A 77 1.86 24.54 -16.66
N VAL A 78 1.14 25.54 -16.15
CA VAL A 78 0.31 26.43 -16.97
C VAL A 78 1.17 27.48 -17.65
N LYS A 79 1.88 28.31 -16.88
CA LYS A 79 2.62 29.45 -17.44
C LYS A 79 3.82 29.01 -18.29
N THR A 80 4.62 28.05 -17.84
CA THR A 80 5.86 27.67 -18.54
C THR A 80 5.63 26.60 -19.60
N LEU A 81 5.07 25.44 -19.25
CA LEU A 81 4.94 24.31 -20.18
C LEU A 81 3.82 24.49 -21.21
N ARG A 82 2.71 25.14 -20.82
CA ARG A 82 1.51 25.30 -21.67
C ARG A 82 1.33 26.71 -22.21
N GLY A 83 2.33 27.58 -22.07
CA GLY A 83 2.27 28.95 -22.61
C GLY A 83 1.12 29.80 -22.06
N GLY A 84 0.64 29.51 -20.84
CA GLY A 84 -0.48 30.19 -20.20
C GLY A 84 -1.83 29.49 -20.37
N GLU A 85 -1.91 28.39 -21.12
CA GLU A 85 -3.16 27.63 -21.27
C GLU A 85 -3.38 26.64 -20.12
N GLY A 86 -4.47 26.82 -19.36
CA GLY A 86 -4.90 25.90 -18.31
C GLY A 86 -5.57 26.60 -17.14
N SER A 87 -6.07 25.82 -16.19
CA SER A 87 -6.69 26.33 -14.97
C SER A 87 -5.63 26.85 -14.00
N ILE A 88 -5.77 28.10 -13.59
CA ILE A 88 -4.98 28.71 -12.51
C ILE A 88 -5.75 28.54 -11.21
N PHE A 89 -5.15 27.87 -10.24
CA PHE A 89 -5.71 27.74 -8.91
C PHE A 89 -5.53 29.04 -8.14
N LYS A 90 -6.53 29.42 -7.34
CA LYS A 90 -6.51 30.64 -6.50
C LYS A 90 -6.10 30.34 -5.07
N THR A 91 -6.33 29.11 -4.59
CA THR A 91 -5.94 28.67 -3.25
C THR A 91 -5.26 27.30 -3.28
N ALA A 92 -4.49 27.00 -2.24
CA ALA A 92 -3.88 25.69 -2.05
C ALA A 92 -4.94 24.58 -1.94
N ASP A 93 -6.06 24.85 -1.25
CA ASP A 93 -7.15 23.88 -1.13
C ASP A 93 -7.78 23.56 -2.49
N GLU A 94 -8.04 24.57 -3.32
CA GLU A 94 -8.56 24.36 -4.68
C GLU A 94 -7.59 23.51 -5.50
N ALA A 95 -6.28 23.79 -5.41
CA ALA A 95 -5.27 23.02 -6.11
C ALA A 95 -5.27 21.54 -5.69
N VAL A 96 -5.37 21.28 -4.39
CA VAL A 96 -5.42 19.92 -3.86
C VAL A 96 -6.70 19.21 -4.25
N ASP A 97 -7.86 19.86 -4.12
CA ASP A 97 -9.16 19.26 -4.42
C ASP A 97 -9.26 18.85 -5.89
N GLU A 98 -8.89 19.74 -6.80
CA GLU A 98 -8.90 19.47 -8.24
C GLU A 98 -7.85 18.41 -8.62
N THR A 99 -6.67 18.46 -8.01
CA THR A 99 -5.56 17.57 -8.39
C THR A 99 -5.67 16.19 -7.77
N ALA A 100 -6.20 16.02 -6.56
CA ALA A 100 -6.16 14.77 -5.78
C ALA A 100 -7.53 14.18 -5.43
N PHE A 101 -8.60 14.97 -5.46
CA PHE A 101 -9.94 14.56 -5.00
C PHE A 101 -11.03 14.65 -6.07
N SER A 102 -10.73 15.20 -7.24
CA SER A 102 -11.62 15.10 -8.38
C SER A 102 -11.80 13.63 -8.79
N GLU A 103 -12.96 13.28 -9.35
CA GLU A 103 -13.20 11.97 -10.00
C GLU A 103 -12.15 11.65 -11.09
N GLN A 104 -11.40 12.68 -11.48
CA GLN A 104 -10.47 12.73 -12.58
C GLN A 104 -9.01 12.55 -12.16
N SER A 105 -8.76 12.47 -10.86
CA SER A 105 -7.42 12.48 -10.29
C SER A 105 -6.73 11.12 -10.25
N VAL A 106 -5.43 11.13 -10.58
CA VAL A 106 -4.48 10.05 -10.23
C VAL A 106 -3.46 10.47 -9.18
N ALA A 107 -3.45 11.74 -8.79
CA ALA A 107 -2.57 12.17 -7.74
C ALA A 107 -3.17 11.75 -6.41
N VAL A 108 -2.30 11.43 -5.44
CA VAL A 108 -2.75 11.10 -4.09
C VAL A 108 -2.17 12.12 -3.13
N ILE A 109 -3.03 12.86 -2.43
CA ILE A 109 -2.65 13.69 -1.29
C ILE A 109 -3.45 13.20 -0.09
N GLY A 110 -2.80 12.48 0.83
CA GLY A 110 -3.52 11.76 1.86
C GLY A 110 -2.64 10.91 2.78
N THR A 111 -3.15 9.74 3.17
CA THR A 111 -2.44 8.78 4.02
C THR A 111 -1.81 7.64 3.22
N PRO A 112 -0.98 6.76 3.82
CA PRO A 112 -0.54 5.53 3.17
C PRO A 112 -1.69 4.68 2.64
N ASP A 113 -2.80 4.59 3.38
CA ASP A 113 -3.98 3.81 2.99
C ASP A 113 -4.64 4.38 1.72
N ASP A 114 -4.69 5.71 1.57
CA ASP A 114 -5.21 6.35 0.37
C ASP A 114 -4.38 5.98 -0.87
N LEU A 115 -3.06 5.92 -0.73
CA LEU A 115 -2.17 5.52 -1.82
C LEU A 115 -2.30 4.04 -2.15
N VAL A 116 -2.39 3.16 -1.13
CA VAL A 116 -2.66 1.72 -1.33
C VAL A 116 -3.99 1.52 -2.06
N ALA A 117 -5.05 2.20 -1.63
CA ALA A 117 -6.36 2.12 -2.26
C ALA A 117 -6.31 2.55 -3.73
N LYS A 118 -5.66 3.67 -4.03
CA LYS A 118 -5.51 4.15 -5.40
C LYS A 118 -4.70 3.16 -6.26
N ILE A 119 -3.60 2.60 -5.74
CA ILE A 119 -2.82 1.60 -6.50
C ILE A 119 -3.65 0.35 -6.78
N ARG A 120 -4.46 -0.13 -5.83
CA ARG A 120 -5.36 -1.28 -6.02
C ARG A 120 -6.46 -0.97 -7.05
N GLU A 121 -7.04 0.21 -7.01
CA GLU A 121 -7.99 0.70 -8.02
C GLU A 121 -7.35 0.67 -9.42
N MET A 122 -6.12 1.16 -9.54
CA MET A 122 -5.36 1.15 -10.80
C MET A 122 -5.12 -0.26 -11.32
N VAL A 123 -4.76 -1.20 -10.44
CA VAL A 123 -4.59 -2.62 -10.80
C VAL A 123 -5.91 -3.18 -11.33
N ALA A 124 -7.03 -2.89 -10.67
CA ALA A 124 -8.35 -3.36 -11.09
C ALA A 124 -8.77 -2.81 -12.46
N ILE A 125 -8.60 -1.50 -12.70
CA ILE A 125 -8.97 -0.84 -13.97
C ILE A 125 -8.09 -1.32 -15.13
N THR A 126 -6.79 -1.51 -14.88
CA THR A 126 -5.83 -1.83 -15.94
C THR A 126 -5.71 -3.32 -16.23
N GLY A 127 -6.18 -4.19 -15.34
CA GLY A 127 -5.90 -5.63 -15.36
C GLY A 127 -4.46 -5.96 -14.91
N GLY A 128 -3.83 -5.05 -14.17
CA GLY A 128 -2.48 -5.21 -13.62
C GLY A 128 -1.36 -4.62 -14.49
N PHE A 129 -0.28 -4.24 -13.82
CA PHE A 129 0.94 -3.66 -14.40
C PHE A 129 2.14 -4.03 -13.52
N GLY A 130 3.36 -3.86 -14.04
CA GLY A 130 4.56 -4.36 -13.39
C GLY A 130 5.15 -3.44 -12.31
N CYS A 131 5.03 -2.12 -12.43
CA CYS A 131 5.49 -1.21 -11.37
C CYS A 131 4.87 0.19 -11.47
N VAL A 132 4.59 0.78 -10.30
CA VAL A 132 4.32 2.21 -10.16
C VAL A 132 5.64 2.96 -10.07
N ILE A 133 5.77 4.04 -10.84
CA ILE A 133 6.88 5.00 -10.74
C ILE A 133 6.33 6.28 -10.11
N GLY A 134 6.91 6.69 -8.99
CA GLY A 134 6.57 7.98 -8.39
C GLY A 134 7.27 9.14 -9.07
N PHE A 135 6.49 10.13 -9.45
CA PHE A 135 7.02 11.36 -9.99
C PHE A 135 7.55 12.25 -8.86
N ALA A 136 8.84 12.57 -8.91
CA ALA A 136 9.43 13.52 -7.99
C ALA A 136 8.96 14.95 -8.36
N HIS A 137 8.20 15.57 -7.46
CA HIS A 137 7.64 16.91 -7.62
C HIS A 137 8.00 17.80 -6.43
N ASP A 138 7.92 19.12 -6.64
CA ASP A 138 8.25 20.15 -5.64
C ASP A 138 6.98 20.67 -4.94
N TRP A 139 6.21 19.74 -4.35
CA TRP A 139 4.96 20.08 -3.64
C TRP A 139 5.20 20.39 -2.17
N ALA A 140 6.15 19.71 -1.54
CA ALA A 140 6.49 19.85 -0.14
C ALA A 140 7.99 20.13 0.03
N ASN A 141 8.38 20.61 1.21
CA ASN A 141 9.80 20.78 1.51
C ASN A 141 10.54 19.41 1.52
N ARG A 142 11.87 19.47 1.57
CA ARG A 142 12.73 18.27 1.50
C ARG A 142 12.48 17.27 2.63
N GLU A 143 12.20 17.74 3.83
CA GLU A 143 12.00 16.88 5.01
C GLU A 143 10.68 16.12 4.91
N ASP A 144 9.60 16.82 4.58
CA ASP A 144 8.27 16.25 4.39
C ASP A 144 8.25 15.31 3.18
N THR A 145 8.90 15.69 2.08
CA THR A 145 9.06 14.82 0.91
C THR A 145 9.77 13.51 1.31
N ARG A 146 10.89 13.61 2.02
CA ARG A 146 11.61 12.41 2.48
C ARG A 146 10.75 11.53 3.40
N ARG A 147 9.98 12.13 4.30
CA ARG A 147 9.08 11.41 5.21
C ARG A 147 7.97 10.70 4.45
N SER A 148 7.37 11.36 3.47
CA SER A 148 6.37 10.77 2.55
C SER A 148 6.94 9.51 1.86
N TRP A 149 8.15 9.59 1.31
CA TRP A 149 8.81 8.43 0.69
C TRP A 149 9.20 7.32 1.68
N ASP A 150 9.59 7.66 2.92
CA ASP A 150 9.83 6.67 3.98
C ASP A 150 8.53 5.93 4.35
N MET A 151 7.40 6.64 4.43
CA MET A 151 6.08 6.02 4.64
C MET A 151 5.65 5.13 3.47
N VAL A 152 5.94 5.51 2.23
CA VAL A 152 5.72 4.63 1.06
C VAL A 152 6.48 3.33 1.23
N ALA A 153 7.77 3.41 1.58
CA ALA A 153 8.60 2.23 1.74
C ALA A 153 8.13 1.31 2.88
N ARG A 154 7.68 1.89 4.00
CA ARG A 154 7.28 1.14 5.20
C ARG A 154 5.86 0.58 5.12
N TYR A 155 4.93 1.35 4.58
CA TYR A 155 3.49 1.07 4.73
C TYR A 155 2.79 0.80 3.41
N VAL A 156 3.31 1.27 2.27
CA VAL A 156 2.64 1.08 0.97
C VAL A 156 3.22 -0.10 0.21
N ILE A 157 4.55 -0.18 0.11
CA ILE A 157 5.22 -1.26 -0.64
C ILE A 157 4.86 -2.66 -0.08
N PRO A 158 4.85 -2.91 1.25
CA PRO A 158 4.47 -4.21 1.78
C PRO A 158 3.00 -4.56 1.50
N GLU A 159 2.10 -3.59 1.61
CA GLU A 159 0.65 -3.77 1.41
C GLU A 159 0.25 -4.06 -0.04
N VAL A 160 0.93 -3.42 -0.98
CA VAL A 160 0.66 -3.58 -2.41
C VAL A 160 1.22 -4.91 -2.93
N ASN A 161 2.35 -5.37 -2.37
CA ASN A 161 3.01 -6.60 -2.81
C ASN A 161 2.62 -7.84 -1.98
N GLY A 162 1.69 -7.72 -1.03
CA GLY A 162 1.23 -8.84 -0.20
C GLY A 162 2.31 -9.38 0.76
N LEU A 163 3.33 -8.59 1.10
CA LEU A 163 4.45 -9.06 1.94
C LEU A 163 4.05 -9.36 3.39
N LEU A 164 2.85 -8.93 3.79
CA LEU A 164 2.32 -9.08 5.14
C LEU A 164 1.17 -10.10 5.23
N ASP A 165 0.79 -10.72 4.11
CA ASP A 165 -0.41 -11.57 4.05
C ASP A 165 -0.23 -12.84 4.92
N ASP A 166 0.91 -13.53 4.80
CA ASP A 166 1.24 -14.72 5.61
C ASP A 166 1.26 -14.40 7.11
N TYR A 167 1.78 -13.23 7.49
CA TYR A 167 1.83 -12.80 8.89
C TYR A 167 0.43 -12.52 9.44
N ARG A 168 -0.45 -11.92 8.64
CA ARG A 168 -1.84 -11.66 9.00
C ARG A 168 -2.65 -12.93 9.09
N GLU A 169 -2.45 -13.86 8.16
CA GLU A 169 -3.09 -15.18 8.19
C GLU A 169 -2.68 -15.96 9.45
N SER A 170 -1.37 -15.99 9.74
CA SER A 170 -0.84 -16.63 10.95
C SER A 170 -1.39 -15.99 12.23
N HIS A 171 -1.39 -14.66 12.30
CA HIS A 171 -1.98 -13.94 13.43
C HIS A 171 -3.47 -14.30 13.60
N LYS A 172 -4.24 -14.25 12.52
CA LYS A 172 -5.68 -14.58 12.51
C LYS A 172 -5.92 -15.99 13.02
N PHE A 173 -5.19 -16.98 12.49
CA PHE A 173 -5.26 -18.38 12.90
C PHE A 173 -5.03 -18.53 14.41
N VAL A 174 -3.96 -17.94 14.96
CA VAL A 174 -3.66 -18.04 16.39
C VAL A 174 -4.72 -17.36 17.27
N THR A 175 -5.32 -16.25 16.80
CA THR A 175 -6.32 -15.52 17.58
C THR A 175 -7.72 -16.13 17.52
N GLU A 176 -8.11 -16.70 16.39
CA GLU A 176 -9.48 -17.20 16.17
C GLU A 176 -9.61 -18.70 16.48
N ASP A 177 -8.59 -19.52 16.21
CA ASP A 177 -8.62 -20.97 16.41
C ASP A 177 -8.17 -21.39 17.83
N ARG A 178 -8.76 -20.78 18.87
CA ARG A 178 -8.42 -21.08 20.27
C ARG A 178 -8.62 -22.56 20.63
N ALA A 179 -9.65 -23.18 20.05
CA ALA A 179 -9.95 -24.61 20.23
C ALA A 179 -8.83 -25.53 19.72
N TYR A 180 -8.04 -25.11 18.72
CA TYR A 180 -6.87 -25.87 18.28
C TYR A 180 -5.80 -25.93 19.37
N TRP A 181 -5.59 -24.83 20.09
CA TRP A 181 -4.67 -24.73 21.23
C TRP A 181 -5.20 -25.42 22.48
N GLU A 182 -6.50 -25.34 22.74
CA GLU A 182 -7.13 -26.06 23.86
C GLU A 182 -7.00 -27.57 23.71
N ARG A 183 -7.20 -28.12 22.51
CA ARG A 183 -6.95 -29.54 22.24
C ARG A 183 -5.50 -29.95 22.46
N HIS A 184 -4.54 -29.06 22.19
CA HIS A 184 -3.14 -29.31 22.51
C HIS A 184 -2.93 -29.39 24.03
N ASN A 185 -3.51 -28.46 24.79
CA ASN A 185 -3.46 -28.49 26.26
C ASN A 185 -4.14 -29.75 26.82
N GLU A 186 -5.30 -30.14 26.31
CA GLU A 186 -5.98 -31.39 26.69
C GLU A 186 -5.12 -32.63 26.41
N ALA A 187 -4.46 -32.69 25.25
CA ALA A 187 -3.56 -33.80 24.92
C ALA A 187 -2.34 -33.88 25.85
N VAL A 188 -1.76 -32.73 26.23
CA VAL A 188 -0.66 -32.66 27.21
C VAL A 188 -1.15 -33.08 28.61
N MET A 189 -2.32 -32.60 29.05
CA MET A 189 -2.93 -33.00 30.31
C MET A 189 -3.21 -34.50 30.37
N ASN A 190 -3.75 -35.08 29.29
CA ASN A 190 -3.96 -36.53 29.20
C ASN A 190 -2.64 -37.31 29.34
N LYS A 191 -1.57 -36.87 28.67
CA LYS A 191 -0.23 -37.47 28.80
C LYS A 191 0.34 -37.37 30.22
N ILE A 192 0.08 -36.28 30.92
CA ILE A 192 0.51 -36.09 32.30
C ILE A 192 -0.26 -37.02 33.24
N GLN A 193 -1.58 -37.14 33.06
CA GLN A 193 -2.42 -38.07 33.85
C GLN A 193 -2.04 -39.53 33.62
N GLU A 194 -1.65 -39.91 32.40
CA GLU A 194 -1.17 -41.28 32.09
C GLU A 194 0.18 -41.60 32.75
N ASN A 195 0.99 -40.58 33.10
CA ASN A 195 2.28 -40.75 33.75
C ASN A 195 2.19 -40.46 35.25
N LYS A 196 2.15 -41.52 36.07
CA LYS A 196 2.08 -41.42 37.55
C LYS A 196 2.99 -40.36 38.16
N ARG A 197 4.26 -40.32 37.75
CA ARG A 197 5.23 -39.36 38.30
C ARG A 197 4.95 -37.93 37.87
N ALA A 198 4.46 -37.72 36.64
CA ALA A 198 4.10 -36.39 36.16
C ALA A 198 2.81 -35.88 36.81
N SER A 199 1.82 -36.77 37.03
CA SER A 199 0.57 -36.44 37.71
C SER A 199 0.80 -36.08 39.19
N GLU A 200 1.67 -36.81 39.90
CA GLU A 200 2.04 -36.51 41.29
C GLU A 200 2.75 -35.15 41.41
N VAL A 201 3.63 -34.80 40.47
CA VAL A 201 4.29 -33.48 40.43
C VAL A 201 3.29 -32.37 40.12
N LEU A 202 2.34 -32.60 39.20
CA LEU A 202 1.30 -31.62 38.89
C LEU A 202 0.38 -31.33 40.10
N GLU A 203 0.02 -32.36 40.87
CA GLU A 203 -0.80 -32.19 42.09
C GLU A 203 -0.04 -31.46 43.20
N ALA A 204 1.26 -31.73 43.34
CA ALA A 204 2.09 -31.14 44.39
C ALA A 204 2.50 -29.69 44.08
N GLU A 205 2.90 -29.41 42.83
CA GLU A 205 3.55 -28.15 42.42
C GLU A 205 2.66 -27.26 41.53
N GLY A 206 1.58 -27.80 40.95
CA GLY A 206 0.76 -27.07 39.96
C GLY A 206 1.40 -26.98 38.57
N TRP A 207 0.65 -26.45 37.59
CA TRP A 207 1.06 -26.42 36.17
C TRP A 207 2.30 -25.56 35.88
N GLU A 208 2.50 -24.47 36.65
CA GLU A 208 3.65 -23.55 36.54
C GLU A 208 4.56 -23.53 37.79
N GLY A 209 4.36 -24.44 38.75
CA GLY A 209 5.10 -24.43 40.02
C GLY A 209 4.54 -23.49 41.10
N GLU A 210 3.24 -23.21 41.09
CA GLU A 210 2.57 -22.22 41.96
C GLU A 210 1.84 -22.74 43.22
N LYS A 211 1.88 -24.03 43.54
CA LYS A 211 1.41 -24.53 44.85
C LYS A 211 2.50 -25.36 45.50
N SER A 212 2.76 -25.39 46.81
CA SER A 212 1.99 -25.07 48.03
C SER A 212 3.01 -24.91 49.21
N PRO A 213 2.68 -24.64 50.50
CA PRO A 213 1.48 -25.08 51.20
C PRO A 213 0.75 -24.06 52.11
N GLU A 214 -0.58 -24.21 52.12
CA GLU A 214 -1.39 -23.99 53.31
C GLU A 214 -0.82 -24.80 54.47
N THR A 215 -0.26 -24.13 55.49
CA THR A 215 -0.07 -24.73 56.81
C THR A 215 -1.24 -24.31 57.68
N THR A 216 -2.12 -25.28 57.94
CA THR A 216 -3.06 -25.27 59.05
C THR A 216 -2.28 -25.06 60.35
N MET A 217 -2.56 -23.98 61.08
CA MET A 217 -2.28 -23.94 62.52
C MET A 217 -3.55 -23.58 63.28
N THR A 218 -4.14 -24.65 63.82
CA THR A 218 -5.17 -24.68 64.84
C THR A 218 -4.54 -24.31 66.20
N GLN A 219 -5.23 -23.44 66.93
CA GLN A 219 -5.08 -23.02 68.35
C GLN A 219 -3.82 -22.25 68.77
#